data_AF-A0A4R4PLU8-F1
#
_entry.id   AF-A0A4R4PLU8-F1
#
_cell.length_a   1.000
_cell.length_b   1.000
_cell.length_c   1.000
_cell.angle_alpha   90.00
_cell.angle_beta   90.00
_cell.angle_gamma   90.00
#
_symmetry.space_group_name_H-M   'P 1'
#
loop_
_entity.id
_entity.type
_entity.pdbx_description
1 polymer ?
#
loop_
_entity_poly.entity_id
_entity_poly.type
_entity_poly.pdbx_seq_one_letter_code
_entity_poly.pdbx_strand_id
1 'polypeptide(L)'
;MTERAALDWLRARRGAGRLRRAGYTAYVTTLLFGTWAGTYGFGLLLSIERGGAFVEQADRIAAGLPYGLVALSLVALALVAVDAVWRGPVVLPRHDADWLLPMPVPRWPLLRPWLLLSSGVLLLAGLAAGVGTALVLAAAGLGGLGELLAACWPPACGMALLAVGVAVAVQRLPAAGRLARRLAVPALGLAGVFCWLAVTAGERPPPGWVEDAALWSGPWGWAGQPALAAAGLGAPHWPVAAALLGGCAVAALLPVRRLVTTMPAATLRARSRAVWQVSAAALALEPRAVRLALAGASGGGAGFPRLARWRRRLRPPRSRRLAVPWRDAVGLLAEPRRLGAAAALLAAAGVFLRPGTVVATALAAALGYAAAGRLLEPARLDAEDPRRARLWWSGTAAGLALRHTLTPGAALLALGLPVGLACGTLPALLAAVPVLVAAGLVAAHQAPPPTWLPVAVSAAWRLAAPLAAVAGLTLALSLADAWSTLAACAALTTALLRRATHRRSV
;
A
#
# COMPACT_ATOMS: atom_id res chain seq x y z
N MET A 1 9.47 -39.29 34.31
CA MET A 1 9.84 -38.88 32.94
C MET A 1 11.24 -38.27 33.01
N THR A 2 12.24 -38.84 32.31
CA THR A 2 13.61 -38.32 32.35
C THR A 2 13.70 -36.95 31.66
N GLU A 3 14.69 -36.13 32.00
CA GLU A 3 14.90 -34.81 31.40
C GLU A 3 14.97 -34.85 29.87
N ARG A 4 15.63 -35.87 29.31
CA ARG A 4 15.66 -36.12 27.85
C ARG A 4 14.27 -36.40 27.27
N ALA A 5 13.49 -37.28 27.90
CA ALA A 5 12.13 -37.57 27.47
C ALA A 5 11.20 -36.34 27.54
N ALA A 6 11.38 -35.48 28.55
CA ALA A 6 10.67 -34.21 28.67
C ALA A 6 11.01 -33.24 27.53
N LEU A 7 12.30 -33.10 27.21
CA LEU A 7 12.78 -32.24 26.13
C LEU A 7 12.32 -32.73 24.77
N ASP A 8 12.37 -34.03 24.51
CA ASP A 8 11.92 -34.61 23.24
C ASP A 8 10.41 -34.52 23.07
N TRP A 9 9.64 -34.71 24.15
CA TRP A 9 8.19 -34.46 24.14
C TRP A 9 7.86 -32.99 23.87
N LEU A 10 8.57 -32.05 24.50
CA LEU A 10 8.39 -30.61 24.24
C LEU A 10 8.78 -30.22 22.81
N ARG A 11 9.87 -30.79 22.27
CA ARG A 11 10.29 -30.60 20.86
C ARG A 11 9.24 -31.14 19.91
N ALA A 12 8.73 -32.35 20.14
CA ALA A 12 7.67 -32.96 19.34
C ALA A 12 6.39 -32.13 19.38
N ARG A 13 5.94 -31.69 20.56
CA ARG A 13 4.72 -30.88 20.71
C ARG A 13 4.85 -29.50 20.09
N ARG A 14 6.01 -28.84 20.22
CA ARG A 14 6.31 -27.58 19.52
C ARG A 14 6.39 -27.78 18.01
N GLY A 15 6.97 -28.89 17.55
CA GLY A 15 7.04 -29.27 16.14
C GLY A 15 5.66 -29.44 15.52
N ALA A 16 4.79 -30.23 16.17
CA ALA A 16 3.41 -30.46 15.74
C ALA A 16 2.60 -29.15 15.66
N GLY A 17 2.73 -28.26 16.66
CA GLY A 17 2.05 -26.96 16.64
C GLY A 17 2.58 -25.98 15.58
N ARG A 18 3.87 -26.08 15.20
CA ARG A 18 4.44 -25.32 14.08
C ARG A 18 3.96 -25.90 12.74
N LEU A 19 4.01 -27.21 12.58
CA LEU A 19 3.54 -27.92 11.38
C LEU A 19 2.06 -27.65 11.11
N ARG A 20 1.20 -27.72 12.15
CA ARG A 20 -0.24 -27.41 11.98
C ARG A 20 -0.47 -25.97 11.53
N ARG A 21 0.25 -25.00 12.11
CA ARG A 21 0.14 -23.58 11.71
C ARG A 21 0.68 -23.35 10.31
N ALA A 22 1.85 -23.90 9.99
CA ALA A 22 2.44 -23.82 8.65
C ALA A 22 1.54 -24.50 7.61
N GLY A 23 0.99 -25.67 7.91
CA GLY A 23 0.05 -26.40 7.08
C GLY A 23 -1.26 -25.62 6.89
N TYR A 24 -1.81 -25.01 7.94
CA TYR A 24 -2.98 -24.14 7.82
C TYR A 24 -2.70 -22.89 6.99
N THR A 25 -1.56 -22.22 7.20
CA THR A 25 -1.15 -21.08 6.37
C THR A 25 -0.95 -21.50 4.92
N ALA A 26 -0.23 -22.60 4.66
CA ALA A 26 -0.04 -23.14 3.33
C ALA A 26 -1.38 -23.51 2.68
N TYR A 27 -2.30 -24.13 3.42
CA TYR A 27 -3.65 -24.43 2.96
C TYR A 27 -4.42 -23.17 2.57
N VAL A 28 -4.50 -22.16 3.45
CA VAL A 28 -5.22 -20.91 3.18
C VAL A 28 -4.58 -20.14 2.02
N THR A 29 -3.26 -20.06 1.99
CA THR A 29 -2.52 -19.42 0.89
C THR A 29 -2.76 -20.17 -0.42
N THR A 30 -2.66 -21.50 -0.43
CA THR A 30 -2.91 -22.31 -1.64
C THR A 30 -4.35 -22.21 -2.10
N LEU A 31 -5.32 -22.20 -1.18
CA LEU A 31 -6.72 -21.99 -1.52
C LEU A 31 -6.92 -20.60 -2.13
N LEU A 32 -6.40 -19.54 -1.49
CA LEU A 32 -6.63 -18.17 -1.96
C LEU A 32 -5.93 -17.89 -3.29
N PHE A 33 -4.67 -18.28 -3.44
CA PHE A 33 -3.92 -18.12 -4.69
C PHE A 33 -4.35 -19.13 -5.75
N GLY A 34 -4.58 -20.39 -5.39
CA GLY A 34 -5.02 -21.42 -6.33
C GLY A 34 -6.41 -21.12 -6.90
N THR A 35 -7.38 -20.73 -6.07
CA THR A 35 -8.71 -20.41 -6.57
C THR A 35 -8.73 -19.09 -7.31
N TRP A 36 -8.13 -18.02 -6.78
CA TRP A 36 -8.19 -16.71 -7.44
C TRP A 36 -7.18 -16.59 -8.57
N ALA A 37 -5.88 -16.68 -8.27
CA ALA A 37 -4.83 -16.55 -9.28
C ALA A 37 -4.80 -17.73 -10.26
N GLY A 38 -5.16 -18.94 -9.83
CA GLY A 38 -5.28 -20.08 -10.74
C GLY A 38 -6.42 -19.92 -11.75
N THR A 39 -7.55 -19.31 -11.37
CA THR A 39 -8.63 -19.01 -12.34
C THR A 39 -8.17 -18.00 -13.39
N TYR A 40 -7.45 -16.94 -12.99
CA TYR A 40 -6.88 -15.98 -13.95
C TYR A 40 -5.77 -16.61 -14.81
N GLY A 41 -4.88 -17.39 -14.21
CA GLY A 41 -3.81 -18.09 -14.92
C GLY A 41 -4.35 -19.08 -15.94
N PHE A 42 -5.39 -19.84 -15.57
CA PHE A 42 -6.09 -20.73 -16.47
C PHE A 42 -6.77 -19.97 -17.62
N GLY A 43 -7.41 -18.83 -17.32
CA GLY A 43 -7.96 -17.95 -18.35
C GLY A 43 -6.91 -17.44 -19.34
N LEU A 44 -5.72 -17.07 -18.85
CA LEU A 44 -4.59 -16.69 -19.71
C LEU A 44 -4.08 -17.85 -20.56
N LEU A 45 -3.95 -19.05 -19.98
CA LEU A 45 -3.56 -20.26 -20.72
C LEU A 45 -4.55 -20.58 -21.85
N LEU A 46 -5.85 -20.50 -21.57
CA LEU A 46 -6.88 -20.67 -22.62
C LEU A 46 -6.79 -19.58 -23.70
N SER A 47 -6.45 -18.34 -23.33
CA SER A 47 -6.24 -17.24 -24.28
C SER A 47 -5.02 -17.46 -25.17
N ILE A 48 -3.98 -18.13 -24.68
CA ILE A 48 -2.79 -18.51 -25.48
C ILE A 48 -3.18 -19.53 -26.56
N GLU A 49 -3.99 -20.53 -26.23
CA GLU A 49 -4.38 -21.59 -27.17
C GLU A 49 -5.41 -21.13 -28.20
N ARG A 50 -6.38 -20.31 -27.79
CA ARG A 50 -7.56 -19.99 -28.60
C ARG A 50 -7.46 -18.64 -29.31
N GLY A 51 -6.47 -17.83 -28.97
CA GLY A 51 -6.53 -16.38 -29.20
C GLY A 51 -7.60 -15.73 -28.32
N GLY A 52 -7.47 -14.42 -28.08
CA GLY A 52 -8.41 -13.70 -27.22
C GLY A 52 -8.16 -12.20 -27.19
N ALA A 53 -8.88 -11.51 -26.30
CA ALA A 53 -8.84 -10.05 -26.16
C ALA A 53 -7.43 -9.47 -25.91
N PHE A 54 -6.49 -10.28 -25.42
CA PHE A 54 -5.08 -9.87 -25.26
C PHE A 54 -4.34 -9.74 -26.58
N VAL A 55 -4.66 -10.56 -27.58
CA VAL A 55 -4.07 -10.48 -28.94
C VAL A 55 -4.53 -9.19 -29.62
N GLU A 56 -5.79 -8.79 -29.45
CA GLU A 56 -6.32 -7.51 -29.95
C GLU A 56 -5.63 -6.29 -29.29
N GLN A 57 -5.02 -6.50 -28.12
CA GLN A 57 -4.30 -5.47 -27.38
C GLN A 57 -2.78 -5.60 -27.49
N ALA A 58 -2.27 -6.51 -28.34
CA ALA A 58 -0.84 -6.83 -28.44
C ALA A 58 0.02 -5.58 -28.66
N ASP A 59 -0.35 -4.71 -29.60
CA ASP A 59 0.39 -3.48 -29.90
C ASP A 59 0.42 -2.51 -28.72
N ARG A 60 -0.71 -2.37 -28.00
CA ARG A 60 -0.79 -1.51 -26.81
C ARG A 60 0.05 -2.08 -25.66
N ILE A 61 0.00 -3.40 -25.47
CA ILE A 61 0.78 -4.10 -24.46
C ILE A 61 2.27 -3.97 -24.78
N ALA A 62 2.67 -4.20 -26.03
CA ALA A 62 4.05 -4.06 -26.50
C ALA A 62 4.57 -2.63 -26.30
N ALA A 63 3.81 -1.61 -26.70
CA ALA A 63 4.18 -0.21 -26.50
C ALA A 63 4.30 0.17 -25.01
N GLY A 64 3.46 -0.41 -24.15
CA GLY A 64 3.47 -0.16 -22.71
C GLY A 64 4.52 -0.95 -21.92
N LEU A 65 5.04 -2.03 -22.48
CA LEU A 65 5.82 -3.04 -21.75
C LEU A 65 7.13 -2.50 -21.13
N PRO A 66 7.94 -1.68 -21.82
CA PRO A 66 9.18 -1.15 -21.24
C PRO A 66 8.93 -0.38 -19.94
N TYR A 67 7.87 0.41 -19.89
CA TYR A 67 7.49 1.19 -18.72
C TYR A 67 6.79 0.35 -17.65
N GLY A 68 5.94 -0.60 -18.07
CA GLY A 68 5.24 -1.50 -17.16
C GLY A 68 6.18 -2.38 -16.33
N LEU A 69 7.20 -2.97 -16.96
CA LEU A 69 8.19 -3.82 -16.27
C LEU A 69 9.06 -3.02 -15.29
N VAL A 70 9.49 -1.82 -15.71
CA VAL A 70 10.21 -0.85 -14.86
C VAL A 70 9.37 -0.48 -13.65
N ALA A 71 8.09 -0.15 -13.86
CA ALA A 71 7.16 0.22 -12.80
C ALA A 71 6.97 -0.92 -11.79
N LEU A 72 6.68 -2.13 -12.28
CA LEU A 72 6.46 -3.32 -11.43
C LEU A 72 7.68 -3.62 -10.56
N SER A 73 8.88 -3.61 -11.15
CA SER A 73 10.13 -3.88 -10.46
C SER A 73 10.45 -2.80 -9.42
N LEU A 74 10.22 -1.52 -9.75
CA LEU A 74 10.44 -0.40 -8.85
C LEU A 74 9.44 -0.41 -7.68
N VAL A 75 8.16 -0.70 -7.94
CA VAL A 75 7.13 -0.89 -6.90
C VAL A 75 7.53 -2.03 -5.97
N ALA A 76 7.89 -3.19 -6.51
CA ALA A 76 8.29 -4.35 -5.70
C ALA A 76 9.45 -4.01 -4.76
N LEU A 77 10.52 -3.40 -5.28
CA LEU A 77 11.68 -3.01 -4.49
C LEU A 77 11.32 -1.94 -3.44
N ALA A 78 10.54 -0.93 -3.81
CA ALA A 78 10.11 0.13 -2.90
C ALA A 78 9.23 -0.41 -1.77
N LEU A 79 8.28 -1.31 -2.08
CA LEU A 79 7.40 -1.93 -1.08
C LEU A 79 8.19 -2.81 -0.11
N VAL A 80 9.15 -3.61 -0.59
CA VAL A 80 10.02 -4.41 0.27
C VAL A 80 10.90 -3.51 1.16
N ALA A 81 11.45 -2.42 0.62
CA ALA A 81 12.22 -1.47 1.41
C ALA A 81 11.36 -0.77 2.49
N VAL A 82 10.11 -0.43 2.17
CA VAL A 82 9.14 0.14 3.12
C VAL A 82 8.74 -0.89 4.18
N ASP A 83 8.50 -2.14 3.79
CA ASP A 83 8.21 -3.23 4.73
C ASP A 83 9.38 -3.44 5.71
N ALA A 84 10.60 -3.41 5.19
CA ALA A 84 11.81 -3.56 5.97
C ALA A 84 12.01 -2.45 7.02
N VAL A 85 11.42 -1.25 6.80
CA VAL A 85 11.49 -0.14 7.76
C VAL A 85 10.77 -0.45 9.06
N TRP A 86 9.72 -1.28 9.06
CA TRP A 86 8.92 -1.56 10.26
C TRP A 86 9.02 -3.01 10.73
N ARG A 87 9.14 -3.96 9.79
CA ARG A 87 9.21 -5.41 10.02
C ARG A 87 10.64 -5.93 9.88
N GLY A 88 11.25 -5.70 8.73
CA GLY A 88 12.54 -6.29 8.36
C GLY A 88 12.43 -7.75 7.92
N PRO A 89 13.39 -8.29 7.15
CA PRO A 89 13.37 -9.69 6.71
C PRO A 89 13.71 -10.67 7.85
N VAL A 90 14.26 -10.20 8.97
CA VAL A 90 14.59 -11.05 10.12
C VAL A 90 13.65 -10.72 11.29
N VAL A 91 12.57 -11.49 11.40
CA VAL A 91 11.57 -11.33 12.49
C VAL A 91 11.48 -12.61 13.29
N LEU A 92 11.86 -12.53 14.55
CA LEU A 92 11.63 -13.58 15.53
C LEU A 92 10.18 -13.50 16.06
N PRO A 93 9.54 -14.66 16.33
CA PRO A 93 8.33 -14.70 17.13
C PRO A 93 8.54 -13.96 18.45
N ARG A 94 7.52 -13.25 18.92
CA ARG A 94 7.64 -12.41 20.13
C ARG A 94 8.17 -13.17 21.34
N HIS A 95 7.62 -14.36 21.60
CA HIS A 95 8.06 -15.21 22.72
C HIS A 95 9.53 -15.62 22.61
N ASP A 96 9.99 -15.99 21.42
CA ASP A 96 11.39 -16.33 21.16
C ASP A 96 12.30 -15.10 21.31
N ALA A 97 11.86 -13.93 20.85
CA ALA A 97 12.62 -12.68 20.97
C ALA A 97 12.79 -12.23 22.43
N ASP A 98 11.75 -12.38 23.25
CA ASP A 98 11.78 -11.98 24.66
C ASP A 98 12.65 -12.95 25.49
N TRP A 99 12.65 -14.25 25.16
CA TRP A 99 13.37 -15.28 25.91
C TRP A 99 14.80 -15.57 25.42
N LEU A 100 15.04 -15.61 24.10
CA LEU A 100 16.34 -16.04 23.53
C LEU A 100 17.32 -14.88 23.32
N LEU A 101 16.84 -13.67 23.02
CA LEU A 101 17.74 -12.52 22.79
C LEU A 101 18.51 -12.01 24.02
N PRO A 102 18.03 -12.16 25.27
CA PRO A 102 18.85 -11.89 26.46
C PRO A 102 19.98 -12.92 26.66
N MET A 103 19.82 -14.14 26.15
CA MET A 103 20.76 -15.23 26.40
C MET A 103 22.02 -15.10 25.50
N PRO A 104 23.20 -15.55 25.96
CA PRO A 104 24.45 -15.50 25.19
C PRO A 104 24.51 -16.59 24.10
N VAL A 105 23.50 -16.67 23.25
CA VAL A 105 23.39 -17.65 22.15
C VAL A 105 23.98 -17.05 20.87
N PRO A 106 24.72 -17.83 20.04
CA PRO A 106 25.19 -17.35 18.75
C PRO A 106 24.03 -16.87 17.87
N ARG A 107 24.10 -15.62 17.40
CA ARG A 107 23.00 -14.96 16.69
C ARG A 107 22.72 -15.56 15.30
N TRP A 108 23.74 -15.99 14.57
CA TRP A 108 23.54 -16.48 13.20
C TRP A 108 22.68 -17.74 13.11
N PRO A 109 22.96 -18.83 13.85
CA PRO A 109 22.09 -20.01 13.85
C PRO A 109 20.65 -19.70 14.25
N LEU A 110 20.45 -18.75 15.17
CA LEU A 110 19.13 -18.33 15.63
C LEU A 110 18.35 -17.55 14.54
N LEU A 111 19.00 -16.66 13.81
CA LEU A 111 18.35 -15.74 12.86
C LEU A 111 18.29 -16.29 11.42
N ARG A 112 19.20 -17.20 11.04
CA ARG A 112 19.29 -17.77 9.69
C ARG A 112 17.98 -18.40 9.20
N PRO A 113 17.26 -19.24 9.98
CA PRO A 113 16.02 -19.85 9.50
C PRO A 113 14.95 -18.81 9.14
N TRP A 114 14.86 -17.73 9.92
CA TRP A 114 13.89 -16.65 9.68
C TRP A 114 14.26 -15.82 8.45
N LEU A 115 15.56 -15.54 8.26
CA LEU A 115 16.05 -14.89 7.04
C LEU A 115 15.76 -15.75 5.80
N LEU A 116 16.06 -17.06 5.86
CA LEU A 116 15.82 -17.98 4.75
C LEU A 116 14.33 -18.09 4.43
N LEU A 117 13.47 -18.15 5.45
CA LEU A 117 12.02 -18.15 5.26
C LEU A 117 11.54 -16.88 4.54
N SER A 118 11.94 -15.70 5.02
CA SER A 118 11.59 -14.42 4.37
C SER A 118 12.17 -14.30 2.96
N SER A 119 13.39 -14.79 2.74
CA SER A 119 14.01 -14.82 1.42
C SER A 119 13.27 -15.76 0.48
N GLY A 120 12.89 -16.94 0.96
CA GLY A 120 12.09 -17.92 0.21
C GLY A 120 10.72 -17.38 -0.17
N VAL A 121 10.04 -16.66 0.73
CA VAL A 121 8.76 -15.99 0.41
C VAL A 121 8.93 -14.92 -0.66
N LEU A 122 9.99 -14.09 -0.59
CA LEU A 122 10.26 -13.08 -1.60
C LEU A 122 10.66 -13.69 -2.95
N LEU A 123 11.45 -14.77 -2.95
CA LEU A 123 11.79 -15.53 -4.15
C LEU A 123 10.56 -16.14 -4.80
N LEU A 124 9.67 -16.76 -4.00
CA LEU A 124 8.42 -17.32 -4.49
C LEU A 124 7.51 -16.24 -5.08
N ALA A 125 7.42 -15.07 -4.43
CA ALA A 125 6.67 -13.93 -4.95
C ALA A 125 7.27 -13.41 -6.27
N GLY A 126 8.61 -13.34 -6.37
CA GLY A 126 9.31 -12.98 -7.60
C GLY A 126 9.03 -13.98 -8.73
N LEU A 127 9.15 -15.28 -8.45
CA LEU A 127 8.82 -16.34 -9.41
C LEU A 127 7.37 -16.25 -9.89
N ALA A 128 6.41 -16.08 -8.96
CA ALA A 128 5.00 -15.91 -9.31
C ALA A 128 4.76 -14.67 -10.19
N ALA A 129 5.44 -13.55 -9.89
CA ALA A 129 5.37 -12.36 -10.73
C ALA A 129 5.97 -12.62 -12.13
N GLY A 130 7.11 -13.29 -12.22
CA GLY A 130 7.72 -13.67 -13.50
C GLY A 130 6.85 -14.61 -14.33
N VAL A 131 6.20 -15.61 -13.72
CA VAL A 131 5.19 -16.46 -14.38
C VAL A 131 4.02 -15.62 -14.88
N GLY A 132 3.48 -14.74 -14.04
CA GLY A 132 2.37 -13.86 -14.41
C GLY A 132 2.71 -12.96 -15.60
N THR A 133 3.90 -12.36 -15.61
CA THR A 133 4.41 -11.57 -16.74
C THR A 133 4.53 -12.42 -18.00
N ALA A 134 5.17 -13.59 -17.94
CA ALA A 134 5.32 -14.47 -19.08
C ALA A 134 3.96 -14.93 -19.66
N LEU A 135 2.98 -15.24 -18.80
CA LEU A 135 1.63 -15.63 -19.21
C LEU A 135 0.90 -14.48 -19.92
N VAL A 136 0.99 -13.24 -19.41
CA VAL A 136 0.38 -12.08 -20.05
C VAL A 136 1.01 -11.81 -21.42
N LEU A 137 2.34 -11.91 -21.54
CA LEU A 137 3.04 -11.71 -22.81
C LEU A 137 2.73 -12.81 -23.83
N ALA A 138 2.70 -14.07 -23.39
CA ALA A 138 2.31 -15.18 -24.24
C ALA A 138 0.84 -15.06 -24.69
N ALA A 139 -0.07 -14.66 -23.79
CA ALA A 139 -1.49 -14.47 -24.11
C ALA A 139 -1.72 -13.31 -25.08
N ALA A 140 -0.84 -12.32 -25.09
CA ALA A 140 -0.81 -11.23 -26.06
C ALA A 140 -0.17 -11.63 -27.40
N GLY A 141 0.34 -12.85 -27.55
CA GLY A 141 0.99 -13.32 -28.77
C GLY A 141 2.39 -12.74 -29.00
N LEU A 142 3.04 -12.19 -27.97
CA LEU A 142 4.33 -11.52 -28.09
C LEU A 142 5.54 -12.47 -28.05
N GLY A 143 5.35 -13.77 -27.82
CA GLY A 143 6.43 -14.76 -27.81
C GLY A 143 5.98 -16.13 -27.30
N GLY A 144 6.86 -17.12 -27.45
CA GLY A 144 6.61 -18.46 -26.93
C GLY A 144 6.67 -18.51 -25.40
N LEU A 145 5.73 -19.19 -24.75
CA LEU A 145 5.66 -19.26 -23.28
C LEU A 145 6.96 -19.77 -22.65
N GLY A 146 7.62 -20.77 -23.26
CA GLY A 146 8.88 -21.32 -22.77
C GLY A 146 10.02 -20.29 -22.75
N GLU A 147 10.18 -19.55 -23.85
CA GLU A 147 11.20 -18.49 -23.98
C GLU A 147 10.92 -17.33 -23.02
N LEU A 148 9.65 -16.91 -22.93
CA LEU A 148 9.21 -15.87 -22.01
C LEU A 148 9.41 -16.26 -20.54
N LEU A 149 9.18 -17.52 -20.16
CA LEU A 149 9.46 -18.02 -18.81
C LEU A 149 10.96 -18.00 -18.51
N ALA A 150 11.79 -18.48 -19.44
CA ALA A 150 13.24 -18.46 -19.30
C ALA A 150 13.80 -17.03 -19.19
N ALA A 151 13.17 -16.07 -19.88
CA ALA A 151 13.53 -14.66 -19.81
C ALA A 151 13.04 -13.95 -18.54
N CYS A 152 11.84 -14.29 -18.02
CA CYS A 152 11.23 -13.61 -16.88
C CYS A 152 11.74 -14.13 -15.51
N TRP A 153 12.04 -15.42 -15.37
CA TRP A 153 12.36 -16.00 -14.06
C TRP A 153 13.68 -15.53 -13.46
N PRO A 154 14.84 -15.61 -14.16
CA PRO A 154 16.12 -15.19 -13.61
C PRO A 154 16.14 -13.74 -13.10
N PRO A 155 15.67 -12.72 -13.87
CA PRO A 155 15.66 -11.34 -13.38
C PRO A 155 14.66 -11.14 -12.23
N ALA A 156 13.52 -11.84 -12.22
CA ALA A 156 12.58 -11.76 -11.09
C ALA A 156 13.19 -12.32 -9.80
N CYS A 157 13.91 -13.45 -9.88
CA CYS A 157 14.70 -13.97 -8.76
C CYS A 157 15.82 -13.01 -8.35
N GLY A 158 16.55 -12.44 -9.33
CA GLY A 158 17.60 -11.44 -9.09
C GLY A 158 17.08 -10.22 -8.33
N MET A 159 15.92 -9.68 -8.74
CA MET A 159 15.25 -8.58 -8.06
C MET A 159 14.80 -8.95 -6.65
N ALA A 160 14.25 -10.15 -6.44
CA ALA A 160 13.85 -10.63 -5.12
C ALA A 160 15.06 -10.75 -4.17
N LEU A 161 16.19 -11.29 -4.66
CA LEU A 161 17.44 -11.40 -3.90
C LEU A 161 18.05 -10.03 -3.57
N LEU A 162 18.05 -9.10 -4.54
CA LEU A 162 18.43 -7.72 -4.32
C LEU A 162 17.56 -7.08 -3.24
N ALA A 163 16.24 -7.28 -3.30
CA ALA A 163 15.29 -6.77 -2.33
C ALA A 163 15.54 -7.33 -0.91
N VAL A 164 15.94 -8.61 -0.78
CA VAL A 164 16.38 -9.21 0.50
C VAL A 164 17.60 -8.46 1.06
N GLY A 165 18.64 -8.25 0.24
CA GLY A 165 19.84 -7.54 0.66
C GLY A 165 19.55 -6.10 1.12
N VAL A 166 18.73 -5.37 0.34
CA VAL A 166 18.24 -4.03 0.70
C VAL A 166 17.44 -4.06 2.00
N ALA A 167 16.55 -5.03 2.18
CA ALA A 167 15.72 -5.15 3.36
C ALA A 167 16.55 -5.42 4.63
N VAL A 168 17.60 -6.25 4.54
CA VAL A 168 18.55 -6.48 5.64
C VAL A 168 19.31 -5.19 5.97
N ALA A 169 19.79 -4.47 4.95
CA ALA A 169 20.47 -3.20 5.13
C ALA A 169 19.56 -2.15 5.80
N VAL A 170 18.30 -2.03 5.36
CA VAL A 170 17.28 -1.14 5.95
C VAL A 170 17.01 -1.50 7.42
N GLN A 171 16.93 -2.79 7.74
CA GLN A 171 16.70 -3.25 9.11
C GLN A 171 17.89 -2.95 10.03
N ARG A 172 19.13 -3.11 9.54
CA ARG A 172 20.36 -2.99 10.34
C ARG A 172 20.94 -1.58 10.42
N LEU A 173 20.88 -0.83 9.33
CA LEU A 173 21.58 0.45 9.17
C LEU A 173 20.58 1.62 9.30
N PRO A 174 20.69 2.47 10.33
CA PRO A 174 19.79 3.61 10.50
C PRO A 174 19.79 4.57 9.31
N ALA A 175 20.93 4.72 8.64
CA ALA A 175 21.06 5.52 7.43
C ALA A 175 20.23 4.95 6.26
N ALA A 176 20.33 3.65 6.00
CA ALA A 176 19.53 2.97 4.99
C ALA A 176 18.02 3.06 5.30
N GLY A 177 17.62 2.87 6.57
CA GLY A 177 16.23 3.06 6.98
C GLY A 177 15.71 4.49 6.81
N ARG A 178 16.55 5.51 7.06
CA ARG A 178 16.20 6.92 6.76
C ARG A 178 16.07 7.15 5.26
N LEU A 179 16.98 6.59 4.47
CA LEU A 179 16.98 6.71 3.01
C LEU A 179 15.73 6.05 2.42
N ALA A 180 15.42 4.81 2.79
CA ALA A 180 14.21 4.11 2.36
C ALA A 180 12.94 4.91 2.68
N ARG A 181 12.83 5.50 3.89
CA ARG A 181 11.69 6.36 4.24
C ARG A 181 11.61 7.65 3.42
N ARG A 182 12.74 8.22 3.02
CA ARG A 182 12.80 9.45 2.20
C ARG A 182 12.48 9.14 0.74
N LEU A 183 12.98 8.02 0.24
CA LEU A 183 12.87 7.63 -1.16
C LEU A 183 11.59 6.83 -1.48
N ALA A 184 10.91 6.26 -0.50
CA ALA A 184 9.71 5.45 -0.75
C ALA A 184 8.62 6.20 -1.53
N VAL A 185 8.29 7.43 -1.11
CA VAL A 185 7.27 8.25 -1.78
C VAL A 185 7.69 8.64 -3.21
N PRO A 186 8.89 9.22 -3.45
CA PRO A 186 9.28 9.56 -4.80
C PRO A 186 9.48 8.32 -5.69
N ALA A 187 9.94 7.19 -5.16
CA ALA A 187 10.06 5.94 -5.92
C ALA A 187 8.68 5.41 -6.35
N LEU A 188 7.69 5.40 -5.46
CA LEU A 188 6.32 5.01 -5.80
C LEU A 188 5.66 6.03 -6.74
N GLY A 189 5.96 7.32 -6.59
CA GLY A 189 5.50 8.37 -7.50
C GLY A 189 6.07 8.17 -8.91
N LEU A 190 7.37 7.92 -9.02
CA LEU A 190 8.04 7.61 -10.28
C LEU A 190 7.50 6.33 -10.91
N ALA A 191 7.26 5.27 -10.12
CA ALA A 191 6.61 4.08 -10.62
C ALA A 191 5.19 4.36 -11.12
N GLY A 192 4.45 5.27 -10.47
CA GLY A 192 3.15 5.75 -10.96
C GLY A 192 3.24 6.48 -12.30
N VAL A 193 4.30 7.28 -12.52
CA VAL A 193 4.59 7.89 -13.83
C VAL A 193 4.86 6.82 -14.87
N PHE A 194 5.67 5.80 -14.56
CA PHE A 194 5.90 4.69 -15.49
C PHE A 194 4.63 3.87 -15.77
N CYS A 195 3.77 3.63 -14.78
CA CYS A 195 2.46 3.02 -15.02
C CYS A 195 1.60 3.87 -15.95
N TRP A 196 1.59 5.20 -15.77
CA TRP A 196 0.87 6.11 -16.65
C TRP A 196 1.41 6.04 -18.08
N LEU A 197 2.74 6.11 -18.25
CA LEU A 197 3.40 5.94 -19.55
C LEU A 197 3.06 4.60 -20.18
N ALA A 198 3.06 3.50 -19.42
CA ALA A 198 2.70 2.17 -19.90
C ALA A 198 1.28 2.12 -20.48
N VAL A 199 0.34 2.82 -19.86
CA VAL A 199 -1.06 2.87 -20.32
C VAL A 199 -1.22 3.77 -21.55
N THR A 200 -0.50 4.89 -21.62
CA THR A 200 -0.65 5.88 -22.70
C THR A 200 0.24 5.64 -23.92
N ALA A 201 1.26 4.79 -23.81
CA ALA A 201 2.25 4.57 -24.87
C ALA A 201 1.61 4.08 -26.19
N GLY A 202 0.51 3.32 -26.12
CA GLY A 202 -0.22 2.88 -27.31
C GLY A 202 -0.99 3.98 -28.04
N GLU A 203 -1.29 5.11 -27.38
CA GLU A 203 -1.96 6.26 -28.02
C GLU A 203 -0.95 7.32 -28.48
N ARG A 204 0.07 7.57 -27.65
CA ARG A 204 1.10 8.58 -27.89
C ARG A 204 2.43 8.01 -27.40
N PRO A 205 3.20 7.37 -28.30
CA PRO A 205 4.48 6.81 -27.91
C PRO A 205 5.40 7.96 -27.46
N PRO A 206 6.01 7.86 -26.26
CA PRO A 206 7.03 8.81 -25.85
C PRO A 206 8.26 8.71 -26.78
N PRO A 207 9.13 9.74 -26.79
CA PRO A 207 10.39 9.66 -27.52
C PRO A 207 11.24 8.46 -27.08
N GLY A 208 11.95 7.81 -28.01
CA GLY A 208 12.73 6.59 -27.73
C GLY A 208 13.78 6.73 -26.62
N TRP A 209 14.37 7.92 -26.44
CA TRP A 209 15.31 8.17 -25.33
C TRP A 209 14.67 8.03 -23.94
N VAL A 210 13.35 8.21 -23.82
CA VAL A 210 12.60 8.00 -22.56
C VAL A 210 12.56 6.51 -22.23
N GLU A 211 12.40 5.66 -23.24
CA GLU A 211 12.44 4.20 -23.12
C GLU A 211 13.83 3.74 -22.67
N ASP A 212 14.88 4.20 -23.35
CA ASP A 212 16.26 3.90 -23.01
C ASP A 212 16.60 4.35 -21.58
N ALA A 213 16.22 5.57 -21.23
CA ALA A 213 16.41 6.10 -19.89
C ALA A 213 15.66 5.27 -18.84
N ALA A 214 14.43 4.81 -19.13
CA ALA A 214 13.66 3.97 -18.23
C ALA A 214 14.34 2.60 -18.02
N LEU A 215 14.76 1.94 -19.09
CA LEU A 215 15.39 0.61 -19.06
C LEU A 215 16.79 0.63 -18.43
N TRP A 216 17.51 1.74 -18.54
CA TRP A 216 18.84 1.92 -17.96
C TRP A 216 18.86 2.68 -16.62
N SER A 217 17.70 3.07 -16.10
CA SER A 217 17.59 3.83 -14.85
C SER A 217 18.09 3.08 -13.61
N GLY A 218 18.24 1.76 -13.65
CA GLY A 218 18.80 0.97 -12.56
C GLY A 218 18.36 -0.50 -12.58
N PRO A 219 18.56 -1.25 -11.49
CA PRO A 219 18.25 -2.68 -11.44
C PRO A 219 16.79 -3.02 -11.73
N TRP A 220 15.86 -2.09 -11.43
CA TRP A 220 14.44 -2.24 -11.77
C TRP A 220 14.16 -2.15 -13.27
N GLY A 221 14.96 -1.42 -14.05
CA GLY A 221 14.85 -1.39 -15.52
C GLY A 221 15.58 -2.55 -16.17
N TRP A 222 16.76 -2.90 -15.66
CA TRP A 222 17.54 -4.05 -16.13
C TRP A 222 16.78 -5.37 -16.05
N ALA A 223 15.92 -5.52 -15.04
CA ALA A 223 15.09 -6.70 -14.84
C ALA A 223 14.07 -6.94 -15.97
N GLY A 224 13.64 -5.89 -16.67
CA GLY A 224 12.66 -6.00 -17.75
C GLY A 224 13.26 -6.35 -19.11
N GLN A 225 14.53 -6.03 -19.35
CA GLN A 225 15.15 -6.16 -20.68
C GLN A 225 15.16 -7.59 -21.24
N PRO A 226 15.42 -8.67 -20.46
CA PRO A 226 15.35 -10.03 -20.99
C PRO A 226 13.96 -10.39 -21.52
N ALA A 227 12.90 -9.96 -20.82
CA ALA A 227 11.52 -10.20 -21.24
C ALA A 227 11.16 -9.42 -22.52
N LEU A 228 11.66 -8.19 -22.67
CA LEU A 228 11.52 -7.42 -23.91
C LEU A 228 12.18 -8.13 -25.09
N ALA A 229 13.42 -8.61 -24.91
CA ALA A 229 14.14 -9.33 -25.95
C ALA A 229 13.41 -10.63 -26.37
N ALA A 230 12.92 -11.40 -25.39
CA ALA A 230 12.14 -12.61 -25.66
C ALA A 230 10.76 -12.32 -26.27
N ALA A 231 10.23 -11.11 -26.06
CA ALA A 231 9.00 -10.64 -26.71
C ALA A 231 9.23 -10.10 -28.13
N GLY A 232 10.45 -10.26 -28.69
CA GLY A 232 10.82 -9.70 -29.99
C GLY A 232 10.92 -8.17 -30.02
N LEU A 233 10.95 -7.51 -28.85
CA LEU A 233 11.07 -6.07 -28.72
C LEU A 233 12.54 -5.65 -28.60
N GLY A 234 12.84 -4.41 -29.01
CA GLY A 234 14.20 -3.88 -29.06
C GLY A 234 14.87 -3.79 -27.68
N ALA A 235 15.73 -4.75 -27.35
CA ALA A 235 16.57 -4.72 -26.16
C ALA A 235 17.95 -5.37 -26.42
N PRO A 236 18.77 -4.83 -27.34
CA PRO A 236 20.00 -5.47 -27.82
C PRO A 236 21.05 -5.71 -26.72
N HIS A 237 20.96 -4.97 -25.60
CA HIS A 237 21.91 -5.01 -24.50
C HIS A 237 21.39 -5.75 -23.26
N TRP A 238 20.32 -6.54 -23.40
CA TRP A 238 19.74 -7.32 -22.31
C TRP A 238 20.74 -8.22 -21.56
N PRO A 239 21.79 -8.83 -22.18
CA PRO A 239 22.73 -9.66 -21.44
C PRO A 239 23.57 -8.84 -20.44
N VAL A 240 23.94 -7.62 -20.82
CA VAL A 240 24.68 -6.69 -19.95
C VAL A 240 23.80 -6.27 -18.78
N ALA A 241 22.54 -5.94 -19.04
CA ALA A 241 21.57 -5.60 -18.01
C ALA A 241 21.35 -6.76 -17.01
N ALA A 242 21.18 -8.00 -17.51
CA ALA A 242 21.06 -9.19 -16.67
C ALA A 242 22.30 -9.43 -15.81
N ALA A 243 23.50 -9.26 -16.38
CA ALA A 243 24.77 -9.38 -15.64
C ALA A 243 24.91 -8.30 -14.55
N LEU A 244 24.54 -7.05 -14.84
CA LEU A 244 24.55 -5.96 -13.86
C LEU A 244 23.56 -6.21 -12.72
N LEU A 245 22.34 -6.69 -13.03
CA LEU A 245 21.35 -7.06 -12.01
C LEU A 245 21.87 -8.20 -11.13
N GLY A 246 22.44 -9.24 -11.73
CA GLY A 246 23.07 -10.35 -11.02
C GLY A 246 24.20 -9.89 -10.10
N GLY A 247 25.09 -9.03 -10.62
CA GLY A 247 26.17 -8.41 -9.86
C GLY A 247 25.65 -7.59 -8.67
N CYS A 248 24.61 -6.76 -8.87
CA CYS A 248 23.97 -6.01 -7.79
C CYS A 248 23.32 -6.91 -6.74
N ALA A 249 22.63 -7.99 -7.15
CA ALA A 249 22.03 -8.94 -6.23
C ALA A 249 23.09 -9.64 -5.37
N VAL A 250 24.18 -10.11 -5.98
CA VAL A 250 25.32 -10.70 -5.26
C VAL A 250 25.95 -9.68 -4.30
N ALA A 251 26.25 -8.47 -4.77
CA ALA A 251 26.84 -7.41 -3.95
C ALA A 251 25.97 -7.05 -2.73
N ALA A 252 24.64 -7.03 -2.91
CA ALA A 252 23.69 -6.78 -1.82
C ALA A 252 23.62 -7.93 -0.79
N LEU A 253 23.88 -9.17 -1.21
CA LEU A 253 23.85 -10.35 -0.36
C LEU A 253 25.17 -10.60 0.40
N LEU A 254 26.32 -10.22 -0.15
CA LEU A 254 27.65 -10.39 0.47
C LEU A 254 27.71 -9.94 1.95
N PRO A 255 27.21 -8.75 2.35
CA PRO A 255 27.29 -8.30 3.74
C PRO A 255 26.20 -8.90 4.65
N VAL A 256 25.20 -9.63 4.12
CA VAL A 256 24.00 -10.04 4.88
C VAL A 256 24.34 -10.82 6.13
N ARG A 257 25.26 -11.80 6.04
CA ARG A 257 25.68 -12.60 7.21
C ARG A 257 26.24 -11.71 8.32
N ARG A 258 27.11 -10.75 7.99
CA ARG A 258 27.71 -9.80 8.95
C ARG A 258 26.67 -8.82 9.51
N LEU A 259 25.76 -8.33 8.68
CA LEU A 259 24.70 -7.40 9.10
C LEU A 259 23.71 -8.07 10.06
N VAL A 260 23.38 -9.34 9.80
CA VAL A 260 22.46 -10.12 10.65
C VAL A 260 23.12 -10.52 11.97
N THR A 261 24.39 -10.96 11.97
CA THR A 261 25.09 -11.32 13.23
C THR A 261 25.26 -10.11 14.15
N THR A 262 25.48 -8.92 13.59
CA THR A 262 25.69 -7.69 14.37
C THR A 262 24.39 -6.95 14.71
N MET A 263 23.22 -7.52 14.41
CA MET A 263 21.94 -6.83 14.60
C MET A 263 21.62 -6.64 16.09
N PRO A 264 21.36 -5.41 16.58
CA PRO A 264 21.06 -5.18 18.00
C PRO A 264 19.80 -5.93 18.46
N ALA A 265 19.87 -6.58 19.62
CA ALA A 265 18.73 -7.29 20.22
C ALA A 265 17.52 -6.37 20.44
N ALA A 266 17.76 -5.11 20.84
CA ALA A 266 16.71 -4.11 21.01
C ALA A 266 15.93 -3.86 19.70
N THR A 267 16.61 -3.84 18.55
CA THR A 267 15.97 -3.71 17.24
C THR A 267 15.08 -4.92 16.97
N LEU A 268 15.59 -6.14 17.15
CA LEU A 268 14.82 -7.37 16.94
C LEU A 268 13.56 -7.45 17.83
N ARG A 269 13.67 -7.07 19.12
CA ARG A 269 12.52 -6.99 20.03
C ARG A 269 11.53 -5.89 19.66
N ALA A 270 11.98 -4.76 19.14
CA ALA A 270 11.09 -3.70 18.66
C ALA A 270 10.32 -4.17 17.42
N ARG A 271 10.98 -4.86 16.48
CA ARG A 271 10.36 -5.44 15.28
C ARG A 271 9.35 -6.53 15.60
N SER A 272 9.69 -7.47 16.48
CA SER A 272 8.76 -8.53 16.88
C SER A 272 7.49 -7.98 17.54
N ARG A 273 7.63 -6.97 18.42
CA ARG A 273 6.48 -6.26 19.01
C ARG A 273 5.64 -5.52 17.97
N ALA A 274 6.29 -4.84 17.04
CA ALA A 274 5.61 -4.14 15.95
C ALA A 274 4.78 -5.10 15.08
N VAL A 275 5.37 -6.23 14.67
CA VAL A 275 4.68 -7.25 13.88
C VAL A 275 3.50 -7.82 14.65
N TRP A 276 3.67 -8.15 15.93
CA TRP A 276 2.56 -8.62 16.76
C TRP A 276 1.41 -7.60 16.85
N GLN A 277 1.73 -6.31 17.08
CA GLN A 277 0.72 -5.25 17.16
C GLN A 277 0.00 -5.06 15.82
N VAL A 278 0.73 -5.09 14.70
CA VAL A 278 0.15 -5.01 13.36
C VAL A 278 -0.74 -6.21 13.07
N SER A 279 -0.29 -7.43 13.39
CA SER A 279 -1.08 -8.64 13.20
C SER A 279 -2.35 -8.64 14.06
N ALA A 280 -2.25 -8.25 15.34
CA ALA A 280 -3.41 -8.15 16.21
C ALA A 280 -4.42 -7.11 15.70
N ALA A 281 -3.93 -5.94 15.26
CA ALA A 281 -4.77 -4.90 14.67
C ALA A 281 -5.40 -5.32 13.33
N ALA A 282 -4.67 -6.06 12.49
CA ALA A 282 -5.17 -6.57 11.23
C ALA A 282 -6.26 -7.64 11.45
N LEU A 283 -6.05 -8.55 12.40
CA LEU A 283 -7.04 -9.56 12.79
C LEU A 283 -8.30 -8.92 13.40
N ALA A 284 -8.15 -7.80 14.11
CA ALA A 284 -9.27 -7.00 14.61
C ALA A 284 -9.95 -6.14 13.52
N LEU A 285 -9.45 -6.18 12.28
CA LEU A 285 -9.88 -5.34 11.15
C LEU A 285 -9.82 -3.84 11.48
N GLU A 286 -8.75 -3.43 12.15
CA GLU A 286 -8.51 -2.05 12.57
C GLU A 286 -7.36 -1.43 11.78
N PRO A 287 -7.61 -0.95 10.54
CA PRO A 287 -6.57 -0.40 9.68
C PRO A 287 -5.86 0.82 10.30
N ARG A 288 -6.55 1.52 11.21
CA ARG A 288 -5.96 2.61 11.99
C ARG A 288 -4.96 2.11 13.01
N ALA A 289 -5.30 1.08 13.79
CA ALA A 289 -4.38 0.50 14.75
C ALA A 289 -3.16 -0.11 14.03
N VAL A 290 -3.34 -0.71 12.85
CA VAL A 290 -2.24 -1.11 11.96
C VAL A 290 -1.34 0.08 11.61
N ARG A 291 -1.92 1.17 11.11
CA ARG A 291 -1.16 2.39 10.78
C ARG A 291 -0.40 2.97 11.98
N LEU A 292 -1.02 3.03 13.15
CA LEU A 292 -0.40 3.56 14.37
C LEU A 292 0.74 2.65 14.84
N ALA A 293 0.56 1.33 14.80
CA ALA A 293 1.61 0.36 15.09
C ALA A 293 2.79 0.49 14.11
N LEU A 294 2.50 0.61 12.81
CA LEU A 294 3.52 0.84 11.76
C LEU A 294 4.28 2.16 11.97
N ALA A 295 3.57 3.24 12.32
CA ALA A 295 4.17 4.55 12.58
C ALA A 295 5.08 4.53 13.82
N GLY A 296 4.65 3.86 14.89
CA GLY A 296 5.46 3.63 16.09
C GLY A 296 6.71 2.80 15.80
N ALA A 297 6.56 1.72 15.04
CA ALA A 297 7.64 0.82 14.64
C ALA A 297 8.68 1.47 13.71
N SER A 298 8.25 2.44 12.89
CA SER A 298 9.12 3.15 11.94
C SER A 298 10.01 4.20 12.60
N GLY A 299 9.97 4.35 13.94
CA GLY A 299 10.74 5.34 14.68
C GLY A 299 10.21 6.76 14.49
N GLY A 300 8.87 6.91 14.44
CA GLY A 300 8.13 8.14 14.12
C GLY A 300 8.28 9.34 15.07
N GLY A 301 9.44 9.51 15.72
CA GLY A 301 9.74 10.62 16.63
C GLY A 301 10.50 11.79 16.00
N ALA A 302 11.01 11.67 14.77
CA ALA A 302 11.65 12.79 14.08
C ALA A 302 10.60 13.71 13.44
N GLY A 303 9.76 14.34 14.27
CA GLY A 303 8.99 15.49 13.84
C GLY A 303 9.95 16.50 13.23
N PHE A 304 9.65 17.02 12.05
CA PHE A 304 10.50 18.02 11.39
C PHE A 304 10.68 19.20 12.37
N PRO A 305 11.89 19.43 12.92
CA PRO A 305 12.09 20.44 13.97
C PRO A 305 11.71 21.84 13.50
N ARG A 306 11.80 22.07 12.19
CA ARG A 306 11.36 23.28 11.50
C ARG A 306 9.85 23.47 11.55
N LEU A 307 9.06 22.41 11.29
CA LEU A 307 7.58 22.47 11.38
C LEU A 307 7.12 22.65 12.82
N ALA A 308 7.80 22.04 13.80
CA ALA A 308 7.52 22.27 15.21
C ALA A 308 7.76 23.73 15.65
N ARG A 309 8.80 24.39 15.10
CA ARG A 309 9.03 25.84 15.30
C ARG A 309 7.98 26.70 14.62
N TRP A 310 7.62 26.39 13.37
CA TRP A 310 6.59 27.13 12.64
C TRP A 310 5.23 27.02 13.31
N ARG A 311 4.88 25.84 13.84
CA ARG A 311 3.66 25.60 14.61
C ARG A 311 3.52 26.53 15.81
N ARG A 312 4.63 26.82 16.51
CA ARG A 312 4.65 27.77 17.65
C ARG A 312 4.35 29.21 17.24
N ARG A 313 4.45 29.54 15.94
CA ARG A 313 4.16 30.89 15.41
C ARG A 313 2.71 31.07 14.97
N LEU A 314 1.97 29.98 14.75
CA LEU A 314 0.55 30.06 14.42
C LEU A 314 -0.22 30.49 15.66
N ARG A 315 -0.77 31.71 15.62
CA ARG A 315 -1.61 32.23 16.69
C ARG A 315 -3.00 31.59 16.62
N PRO A 316 -3.58 31.17 17.76
CA PRO A 316 -4.95 30.67 17.78
C PRO A 316 -5.94 31.79 17.40
N PRO A 317 -7.07 31.46 16.77
CA PRO A 317 -8.08 32.44 16.39
C PRO A 317 -8.77 33.00 17.63
N ARG A 318 -9.14 34.28 17.60
CA ARG A 318 -9.91 34.92 18.70
C ARG A 318 -11.33 34.38 18.83
N SER A 319 -11.91 33.89 17.73
CA SER A 319 -13.26 33.33 17.72
C SER A 319 -13.26 31.86 18.09
N ARG A 320 -14.05 31.49 19.11
CA ARG A 320 -14.35 30.08 19.46
C ARG A 320 -14.98 29.31 18.29
N ARG A 321 -15.55 30.00 17.29
CA ARG A 321 -16.11 29.34 16.11
C ARG A 321 -15.05 28.72 15.19
N LEU A 322 -13.85 29.28 15.19
CA LEU A 322 -12.75 28.84 14.33
C LEU A 322 -11.73 27.94 15.05
N ALA A 323 -11.90 27.70 16.35
CA ALA A 323 -10.94 26.93 17.15
C ALA A 323 -10.74 25.50 16.61
N VAL A 324 -11.83 24.79 16.31
CA VAL A 324 -11.81 23.43 15.75
C VAL A 324 -11.16 23.40 14.37
N PRO A 325 -11.63 24.16 13.35
CA PRO A 325 -11.02 24.09 12.02
C PRO A 325 -9.57 24.58 12.01
N TRP A 326 -9.22 25.59 12.83
CA TRP A 326 -7.84 26.02 13.01
C TRP A 326 -6.96 24.91 13.59
N ARG A 327 -7.40 24.24 14.66
CA ARG A 327 -6.66 23.12 15.28
C ARG A 327 -6.46 21.98 14.28
N ASP A 328 -7.49 21.64 13.53
CA ASP A 328 -7.42 20.60 12.51
C ASP A 328 -6.44 21.00 11.39
N ALA A 329 -6.47 22.26 10.95
CA ALA A 329 -5.55 22.78 9.94
C ALA A 329 -4.09 22.74 10.42
N VAL A 330 -3.84 23.18 11.67
CA VAL A 330 -2.53 23.10 12.33
C VAL A 330 -2.07 21.64 12.42
N GLY A 331 -2.98 20.71 12.74
CA GLY A 331 -2.71 19.28 12.80
C GLY A 331 -2.32 18.70 11.44
N LEU A 332 -3.03 19.06 10.37
CA LEU A 332 -2.70 18.65 9.00
C LEU A 332 -1.36 19.20 8.54
N LEU A 333 -1.07 20.48 8.83
CA LEU A 333 0.20 21.11 8.49
C LEU A 333 1.38 20.52 9.29
N ALA A 334 1.13 20.03 10.49
CA ALA A 334 2.13 19.30 11.28
C ALA A 334 2.44 17.90 10.70
N GLU A 335 1.55 17.35 9.88
CA GLU A 335 1.67 16.03 9.25
C GLU A 335 1.55 16.12 7.71
N PRO A 336 2.50 16.77 7.02
CA PRO A 336 2.42 17.00 5.57
C PRO A 336 2.34 15.72 4.74
N ARG A 337 2.80 14.58 5.31
CA ARG A 337 2.64 13.26 4.69
C ARG A 337 1.19 12.88 4.43
N ARG A 338 0.25 13.37 5.23
CA ARG A 338 -1.20 13.12 5.03
C ARG A 338 -1.74 13.90 3.85
N LEU A 339 -1.32 15.16 3.72
CA LEU A 339 -1.64 16.00 2.57
C LEU A 339 -1.05 15.41 1.30
N GLY A 340 0.23 15.02 1.31
CA GLY A 340 0.87 14.37 0.17
C GLY A 340 0.21 13.05 -0.23
N ALA A 341 -0.16 12.21 0.74
CA ALA A 341 -0.88 10.97 0.46
C ALA A 341 -2.30 11.22 -0.08
N ALA A 342 -3.01 12.21 0.45
CA ALA A 342 -4.32 12.59 -0.07
C ALA A 342 -4.23 13.14 -1.50
N ALA A 343 -3.22 13.97 -1.79
CA ALA A 343 -2.97 14.50 -3.13
C ALA A 343 -2.67 13.37 -4.13
N ALA A 344 -1.82 12.41 -3.77
CA ALA A 344 -1.50 11.26 -4.62
C ALA A 344 -2.74 10.38 -4.89
N LEU A 345 -3.58 10.16 -3.88
CA LEU A 345 -4.84 9.42 -4.03
C LEU A 345 -5.84 10.17 -4.93
N LEU A 346 -5.93 11.50 -4.80
CA LEU A 346 -6.77 12.33 -5.67
C LEU A 346 -6.26 12.34 -7.11
N ALA A 347 -4.95 12.42 -7.31
CA ALA A 347 -4.34 12.32 -8.64
C ALA A 347 -4.70 10.99 -9.31
N ALA A 348 -4.55 9.88 -8.59
CA ALA A 348 -4.97 8.56 -9.07
C ALA A 348 -6.48 8.50 -9.36
N ALA A 349 -7.33 9.06 -8.49
CA ALA A 349 -8.77 9.14 -8.72
C ALA A 349 -9.12 9.92 -10.00
N GLY A 350 -8.44 11.05 -10.26
CA GLY A 350 -8.60 11.82 -11.49
C GLY A 350 -8.29 11.02 -12.74
N VAL A 351 -7.22 10.22 -12.72
CA VAL A 351 -6.86 9.31 -13.83
C VAL A 351 -7.94 8.26 -14.05
N PHE A 352 -8.43 7.61 -12.99
CA PHE A 352 -9.48 6.60 -13.09
C PHE A 352 -10.85 7.15 -13.55
N LEU A 353 -11.12 8.44 -13.37
CA LEU A 353 -12.36 9.04 -13.89
C LEU A 353 -12.35 9.23 -15.42
N ARG A 354 -11.17 9.35 -16.05
CA ARG A 354 -11.05 9.60 -17.50
C ARG A 354 -11.73 8.59 -18.41
N PRO A 355 -11.59 7.26 -18.21
CA PRO A 355 -12.22 6.28 -19.09
C PRO A 355 -13.76 6.25 -19.00
N GLY A 356 -14.37 6.90 -17.99
CA GLY A 356 -15.83 6.99 -17.87
C GLY A 356 -16.56 5.67 -17.60
N THR A 357 -15.85 4.58 -17.32
CA THR A 357 -16.47 3.28 -17.01
C THR A 357 -16.95 3.24 -15.57
N VAL A 358 -18.04 2.51 -15.30
CA VAL A 358 -18.61 2.33 -13.96
C VAL A 358 -17.57 1.83 -12.95
N VAL A 359 -16.75 0.85 -13.36
CA VAL A 359 -15.69 0.29 -12.52
C VAL A 359 -14.63 1.33 -12.19
N ALA A 360 -14.18 2.12 -13.18
CA ALA A 360 -13.16 3.13 -12.96
C ALA A 360 -13.69 4.30 -12.11
N THR A 361 -14.95 4.69 -12.29
CA THR A 361 -15.64 5.66 -11.42
C THR A 361 -15.74 5.14 -9.97
N ALA A 362 -16.07 3.86 -9.76
CA ALA A 362 -16.11 3.27 -8.44
C ALA A 362 -14.72 3.24 -7.77
N LEU A 363 -13.67 2.91 -8.52
CA LEU A 363 -12.28 2.98 -8.05
C LEU A 363 -11.87 4.41 -7.69
N ALA A 364 -12.22 5.39 -8.53
CA ALA A 364 -11.96 6.79 -8.26
C ALA A 364 -12.67 7.29 -7.00
N ALA A 365 -13.94 6.92 -6.81
CA ALA A 365 -14.70 7.24 -5.61
C ALA A 365 -14.06 6.60 -4.35
N ALA A 366 -13.60 5.34 -4.45
CA ALA A 366 -12.91 4.67 -3.36
C ALA A 366 -11.59 5.35 -2.99
N LEU A 367 -10.80 5.77 -3.99
CA LEU A 367 -9.56 6.53 -3.80
C LEU A 367 -9.82 7.92 -3.20
N GLY A 368 -10.86 8.61 -3.67
CA GLY A 368 -11.33 9.88 -3.11
C GLY A 368 -11.74 9.73 -1.64
N TYR A 369 -12.46 8.66 -1.30
CA TYR A 369 -12.82 8.35 0.10
C TYR A 369 -11.57 8.07 0.94
N ALA A 370 -10.61 7.31 0.42
CA ALA A 370 -9.35 7.06 1.10
C ALA A 370 -8.58 8.36 1.35
N ALA A 371 -8.58 9.31 0.39
CA ALA A 371 -7.99 10.63 0.54
C ALA A 371 -8.69 11.44 1.66
N ALA A 372 -10.02 11.50 1.65
CA ALA A 372 -10.81 12.14 2.70
C ALA A 372 -10.53 11.54 4.09
N GLY A 373 -10.45 10.21 4.16
CA GLY A 373 -10.14 9.47 5.38
C GLY A 373 -8.76 9.79 5.97
N ARG A 374 -7.78 10.23 5.17
CA ARG A 374 -6.47 10.70 5.67
C ARG A 374 -6.58 12.06 6.35
N LEU A 375 -7.49 12.91 5.89
CA LEU A 375 -7.66 14.29 6.37
C LEU A 375 -8.60 14.37 7.58
N LEU A 376 -9.48 13.38 7.75
CA LEU A 376 -10.47 13.30 8.83
C LEU A 376 -9.99 12.66 10.15
N GLU A 377 -8.70 12.37 10.31
CA GLU A 377 -8.21 11.82 11.57
C GLU A 377 -8.47 12.70 12.81
N PRO A 378 -8.40 14.04 12.76
CA PRO A 378 -8.76 14.85 13.92
C PRO A 378 -10.16 14.56 14.45
N ALA A 379 -11.13 14.37 13.54
CA ALA A 379 -12.50 14.00 13.87
C ALA A 379 -12.58 12.61 14.53
N ARG A 380 -11.77 11.64 14.06
CA ARG A 380 -11.69 10.29 14.63
C ARG A 380 -11.10 10.29 16.04
N LEU A 381 -10.07 11.11 16.28
CA LEU A 381 -9.47 11.26 17.61
C LEU A 381 -10.46 11.88 18.60
N ASP A 382 -11.22 12.89 18.17
CA ASP A 382 -12.29 13.47 18.99
C ASP A 382 -13.50 12.55 19.14
N ALA A 383 -13.68 11.62 18.20
CA ALA A 383 -14.70 10.59 18.29
C ALA A 383 -14.37 9.56 19.39
N GLU A 384 -13.11 9.14 19.47
CA GLU A 384 -12.58 8.18 20.45
C GLU A 384 -12.41 8.76 21.85
N ASP A 385 -12.01 10.03 21.95
CA ASP A 385 -11.83 10.73 23.23
C ASP A 385 -12.74 11.97 23.32
N PRO A 386 -13.97 11.81 23.83
CA PRO A 386 -14.87 12.93 24.05
C PRO A 386 -14.33 13.97 25.03
N ARG A 387 -13.40 13.62 25.92
CA ARG A 387 -12.80 14.58 26.87
C ARG A 387 -11.91 15.56 26.12
N ARG A 388 -11.12 15.07 25.17
CA ARG A 388 -10.32 15.90 24.26
C ARG A 388 -11.18 16.86 23.44
N ALA A 389 -12.32 16.39 22.94
CA ALA A 389 -13.24 17.21 22.17
C ALA A 389 -13.81 18.41 22.99
N ARG A 390 -14.17 18.17 24.26
CA ARG A 390 -14.72 19.20 25.15
C ARG A 390 -13.76 20.35 25.46
N LEU A 391 -12.45 20.12 25.38
CA LEU A 391 -11.44 21.17 25.58
C LEU A 391 -11.52 22.27 24.51
N TRP A 392 -11.98 21.95 23.30
CA TRP A 392 -11.99 22.86 22.15
C TRP A 392 -13.40 23.30 21.73
N TRP A 393 -14.44 22.62 22.23
CA TRP A 393 -15.82 22.86 21.83
C TRP A 393 -16.80 22.59 22.97
N SER A 394 -17.62 23.60 23.28
CA SER A 394 -18.65 23.55 24.33
C SER A 394 -20.06 23.25 23.79
N GLY A 395 -20.22 23.09 22.47
CA GLY A 395 -21.53 22.85 21.86
C GLY A 395 -21.88 21.37 21.74
N THR A 396 -22.90 21.07 20.92
CA THR A 396 -23.35 19.70 20.69
C THR A 396 -22.33 18.88 19.88
N ALA A 397 -22.38 17.55 20.04
CA ALA A 397 -21.57 16.63 19.24
C ALA A 397 -21.88 16.75 17.73
N ALA A 398 -23.14 17.01 17.37
CA ALA A 398 -23.54 17.28 15.99
C ALA A 398 -22.86 18.54 15.43
N GLY A 399 -22.83 19.62 16.21
CA GLY A 399 -22.12 20.85 15.83
C GLY A 399 -20.62 20.64 15.67
N LEU A 400 -20.01 19.79 16.50
CA LEU A 400 -18.60 19.41 16.35
C LEU A 400 -18.35 18.63 15.07
N ALA A 401 -19.18 17.62 14.77
CA ALA A 401 -19.07 16.82 13.56
C ALA A 401 -19.17 17.68 12.29
N LEU A 402 -20.11 18.63 12.27
CA LEU A 402 -20.23 19.58 11.15
C LEU A 402 -18.97 20.46 11.01
N ARG A 403 -18.35 20.90 12.10
CA ARG A 403 -17.09 21.68 12.00
C ARG A 403 -15.92 20.91 11.45
N HIS A 404 -15.88 19.60 11.71
CA HIS A 404 -14.90 18.71 11.10
C HIS A 404 -15.08 18.52 9.59
N THR A 405 -16.14 19.05 8.97
CA THR A 405 -16.25 19.07 7.50
C THR A 405 -15.35 20.11 6.86
N LEU A 406 -15.10 21.24 7.54
CA LEU A 406 -14.53 22.45 6.92
C LEU A 406 -13.10 22.24 6.47
N THR A 407 -12.22 21.87 7.40
CA THR A 407 -10.78 21.71 7.12
C THR A 407 -10.47 20.59 6.10
N PRO A 408 -10.98 19.36 6.24
CA PRO A 408 -10.73 18.32 5.25
C PRO A 408 -11.42 18.64 3.91
N GLY A 409 -12.60 19.25 3.91
CA GLY A 409 -13.27 19.68 2.67
C GLY A 409 -12.44 20.72 1.91
N ALA A 410 -11.99 21.78 2.59
CA ALA A 410 -11.13 22.80 1.99
C ALA A 410 -9.80 22.21 1.50
N ALA A 411 -9.19 21.31 2.26
CA ALA A 411 -7.94 20.65 1.86
C ALA A 411 -8.13 19.72 0.65
N LEU A 412 -9.22 18.94 0.57
CA LEU A 412 -9.52 18.11 -0.60
C LEU A 412 -9.75 18.96 -1.84
N LEU A 413 -10.50 20.06 -1.72
CA LEU A 413 -10.72 20.99 -2.83
C LEU A 413 -9.41 21.61 -3.30
N ALA A 414 -8.58 22.13 -2.39
CA ALA A 414 -7.31 22.75 -2.72
C ALA A 414 -6.33 21.76 -3.38
N LEU A 415 -6.26 20.53 -2.89
CA LEU A 415 -5.39 19.49 -3.47
C LEU A 415 -5.95 18.90 -4.78
N GLY A 416 -7.27 18.81 -4.89
CA GLY A 416 -7.96 18.21 -6.02
C GLY A 416 -8.13 19.15 -7.20
N LEU A 417 -8.22 20.47 -6.98
CA LEU A 417 -8.42 21.47 -8.04
C LEU A 417 -7.44 21.35 -9.22
N PRO A 418 -6.10 21.26 -9.03
CA PRO A 418 -5.18 21.07 -10.16
C PRO A 418 -5.41 19.76 -10.91
N VAL A 419 -5.76 18.68 -10.20
CA VAL A 419 -6.07 17.37 -10.81
C VAL A 419 -7.37 17.43 -11.59
N GLY A 420 -8.41 18.04 -11.01
CA GLY A 420 -9.72 18.22 -11.64
C GLY A 420 -9.63 19.05 -12.91
N LEU A 421 -8.79 20.09 -12.92
CA LEU A 421 -8.50 20.88 -14.13
C LEU A 421 -7.72 20.05 -15.16
N ALA A 422 -6.63 19.40 -14.76
CA ALA A 422 -5.78 18.63 -15.67
C ALA A 422 -6.49 17.41 -16.29
N CYS A 423 -7.43 16.80 -15.57
CA CYS A 423 -8.19 15.64 -16.03
C CYS A 423 -9.57 16.00 -16.59
N GLY A 424 -10.00 17.27 -16.56
CA GLY A 424 -11.34 17.68 -16.98
C GLY A 424 -12.46 17.17 -16.07
N THR A 425 -12.16 16.85 -14.81
CA THR A 425 -13.08 16.25 -13.83
C THR A 425 -13.50 17.21 -12.72
N LEU A 426 -13.29 18.52 -12.90
CA LEU A 426 -13.59 19.54 -11.89
C LEU A 426 -15.04 19.51 -11.38
N PRO A 427 -16.10 19.42 -12.22
CA PRO A 427 -17.47 19.36 -11.72
C PRO A 427 -17.73 18.13 -10.83
N ALA A 428 -17.24 16.97 -11.27
CA ALA A 428 -17.33 15.71 -10.52
C ALA A 428 -16.61 15.81 -9.16
N LEU A 429 -15.43 16.44 -9.11
CA LEU A 429 -14.70 16.69 -7.87
C LEU A 429 -15.50 17.58 -6.91
N LEU A 430 -16.02 18.72 -7.40
CA LEU A 430 -16.79 19.66 -6.58
C LEU A 430 -18.04 18.99 -5.98
N ALA A 431 -18.74 18.17 -6.77
CA ALA A 431 -19.90 17.42 -6.32
C ALA A 431 -19.54 16.31 -5.32
N ALA A 432 -18.43 15.61 -5.53
CA ALA A 432 -18.05 14.44 -4.74
C ALA A 432 -17.46 14.79 -3.37
N VAL A 433 -16.72 15.89 -3.22
CA VAL A 433 -16.01 16.21 -1.97
C VAL A 433 -16.93 16.22 -0.73
N PRO A 434 -18.11 16.88 -0.74
CA PRO A 434 -19.03 16.85 0.40
C PRO A 434 -19.47 15.43 0.79
N VAL A 435 -19.75 14.57 -0.19
CA VAL A 435 -20.13 13.16 0.03
C VAL A 435 -19.00 12.40 0.70
N LEU A 436 -17.77 12.53 0.18
CA LEU A 436 -16.59 11.83 0.69
C LEU A 436 -16.28 12.23 2.15
N VAL A 437 -16.39 13.52 2.46
CA VAL A 437 -16.20 14.03 3.83
C VAL A 437 -17.31 13.54 4.75
N ALA A 438 -18.57 13.61 4.33
CA ALA A 438 -19.70 13.13 5.13
C ALA A 438 -19.60 11.63 5.42
N ALA A 439 -19.24 10.81 4.43
CA ALA A 439 -19.00 9.38 4.60
C ALA A 439 -17.86 9.09 5.58
N GLY A 440 -16.77 9.86 5.48
CA GLY A 440 -15.64 9.75 6.39
C GLY A 440 -16.01 10.12 7.83
N LEU A 441 -16.92 11.08 8.03
CA LEU A 441 -17.46 11.44 9.35
C LEU A 441 -18.37 10.36 9.93
N VAL A 442 -19.24 9.75 9.11
CA VAL A 442 -20.04 8.59 9.55
C VAL A 442 -19.12 7.47 10.02
N ALA A 443 -18.06 7.16 9.26
CA ALA A 443 -17.07 6.17 9.64
C ALA A 443 -16.26 6.58 10.88
N ALA A 444 -15.98 7.88 11.07
CA ALA A 444 -15.25 8.39 12.23
C ALA A 444 -16.06 8.28 13.53
N HIS A 445 -17.37 8.51 13.47
CA HIS A 445 -18.27 8.44 14.62
C HIS A 445 -18.96 7.08 14.77
N GLN A 446 -18.58 6.09 13.97
CA GLN A 446 -19.13 4.75 14.07
C GLN A 446 -18.61 4.05 15.33
N ALA A 447 -19.54 3.58 16.18
CA ALA A 447 -19.20 2.77 17.33
C ALA A 447 -18.47 1.47 16.90
N PRO A 448 -17.52 0.97 17.73
CA PRO A 448 -16.87 -0.30 17.45
C PRO A 448 -17.93 -1.39 17.30
N PRO A 449 -17.77 -2.33 16.36
CA PRO A 449 -18.69 -3.44 16.25
C PRO A 449 -18.67 -4.25 17.55
N PRO A 450 -19.82 -4.76 18.03
CA PRO A 450 -19.83 -5.70 19.14
C PRO A 450 -18.87 -6.87 18.89
N THR A 451 -18.12 -7.26 19.93
CA THR A 451 -17.07 -8.29 19.83
C THR A 451 -17.58 -9.68 19.50
N TRP A 452 -18.88 -9.93 19.70
CA TRP A 452 -19.54 -11.18 19.37
C TRP A 452 -19.93 -11.31 17.89
N LEU A 453 -19.81 -10.24 17.09
CA LEU A 453 -20.12 -10.31 15.68
C LEU A 453 -19.07 -11.14 14.91
N PRO A 454 -19.48 -11.96 13.93
CA PRO A 454 -18.54 -12.62 13.02
C PRO A 454 -17.72 -11.59 12.25
N VAL A 455 -16.46 -11.94 11.93
CA VAL A 455 -15.49 -11.06 11.26
C VAL A 455 -16.05 -10.43 9.98
N ALA A 456 -16.77 -11.19 9.16
CA ALA A 456 -17.40 -10.70 7.93
C ALA A 456 -18.48 -9.64 8.20
N VAL A 457 -19.29 -9.82 9.24
CA VAL A 457 -20.32 -8.85 9.65
C VAL A 457 -19.68 -7.61 10.26
N SER A 458 -18.63 -7.76 11.07
CA SER A 458 -17.83 -6.64 11.58
C SER A 458 -17.18 -5.84 10.45
N ALA A 459 -16.69 -6.52 9.40
CA ALA A 459 -16.14 -5.87 8.20
C ALA A 459 -17.23 -5.08 7.46
N ALA A 460 -18.38 -5.70 7.19
CA ALA A 460 -19.52 -5.05 6.54
C ALA A 460 -20.01 -3.84 7.35
N TRP A 461 -20.08 -3.96 8.68
CA TRP A 461 -20.41 -2.84 9.58
C TRP A 461 -19.45 -1.68 9.38
N ARG A 462 -18.13 -1.92 9.47
CA ARG A 462 -17.09 -0.89 9.30
C ARG A 462 -17.05 -0.30 7.89
N LEU A 463 -17.45 -1.08 6.87
CA LEU A 463 -17.43 -0.68 5.47
C LEU A 463 -18.77 -0.10 4.97
N ALA A 464 -19.84 -0.11 5.76
CA ALA A 464 -21.15 0.34 5.30
C ALA A 464 -21.15 1.80 4.80
N ALA A 465 -20.50 2.71 5.53
CA ALA A 465 -20.40 4.11 5.13
C ALA A 465 -19.55 4.33 3.87
N PRO A 466 -18.32 3.78 3.74
CA PRO A 466 -17.57 3.90 2.49
C PRO A 466 -18.26 3.23 1.32
N LEU A 467 -18.87 2.05 1.49
CA LEU A 467 -19.57 1.36 0.40
C LEU A 467 -20.77 2.17 -0.08
N ALA A 468 -21.56 2.75 0.83
CA ALA A 468 -22.68 3.62 0.46
C ALA A 468 -22.21 4.86 -0.31
N ALA A 469 -21.09 5.47 0.10
CA ALA A 469 -20.52 6.63 -0.58
C ALA A 469 -19.96 6.28 -1.96
N VAL A 470 -19.23 5.17 -2.08
CA VAL A 470 -18.66 4.71 -3.35
C VAL A 470 -19.78 4.35 -4.32
N ALA A 471 -20.75 3.54 -3.90
CA ALA A 471 -21.90 3.17 -4.73
C ALA A 471 -22.72 4.41 -5.14
N GLY A 472 -23.03 5.29 -4.19
CA GLY A 472 -23.80 6.51 -4.46
C GLY A 472 -23.08 7.48 -5.39
N LEU A 473 -21.78 7.68 -5.23
CA LEU A 473 -20.98 8.50 -6.15
C LEU A 473 -20.84 7.86 -7.53
N THR A 474 -20.69 6.53 -7.59
CA THR A 474 -20.63 5.82 -8.87
C THR A 474 -21.90 6.04 -9.68
N LEU A 475 -23.07 5.91 -9.03
CA LEU A 475 -24.36 6.17 -9.66
C LEU A 475 -24.53 7.64 -10.03
N ALA A 476 -24.24 8.56 -9.09
CA ALA A 476 -24.41 10.00 -9.32
C ALA A 476 -23.51 10.55 -10.44
N LEU A 477 -22.25 10.10 -10.51
CA LEU A 477 -21.29 10.54 -11.53
C LEU A 477 -21.51 9.86 -12.89
N SER A 478 -22.35 8.81 -12.95
CA SER A 478 -22.76 8.19 -14.21
C SER A 478 -23.98 8.89 -14.84
N LEU A 479 -24.54 9.92 -14.18
CA LEU A 479 -25.63 10.72 -14.73
C LEU A 479 -25.07 11.67 -15.81
N ALA A 480 -25.78 11.76 -16.95
CA ALA A 480 -25.33 12.56 -18.09
C ALA A 480 -25.34 14.08 -17.84
N ASP A 481 -26.15 14.54 -16.87
CA ASP A 481 -26.37 15.96 -16.60
C ASP A 481 -25.72 16.41 -15.27
N ALA A 482 -25.09 17.59 -15.31
CA ALA A 482 -24.36 18.17 -14.19
C ALA A 482 -25.29 18.56 -13.02
N TRP A 483 -26.50 19.04 -13.31
CA TRP A 483 -27.46 19.39 -12.27
C TRP A 483 -27.96 18.16 -11.53
N SER A 484 -28.26 17.10 -12.28
CA SER A 484 -28.66 15.80 -11.73
C SER A 484 -27.56 15.20 -10.83
N THR A 485 -26.31 15.30 -11.26
CA THR A 485 -25.13 14.89 -10.48
C THR A 485 -25.01 15.67 -9.16
N LEU A 486 -25.16 17.00 -9.22
CA LEU A 486 -25.09 17.88 -8.05
C LEU A 486 -26.23 17.60 -7.06
N ALA A 487 -27.46 17.45 -7.55
CA ALA A 487 -28.63 17.14 -6.73
C ALA A 487 -28.48 15.78 -6.02
N ALA A 488 -28.04 14.74 -6.75
CA ALA A 488 -27.79 13.42 -6.19
C ALA A 488 -26.69 13.46 -5.12
N CYS A 489 -25.59 14.16 -5.37
CA CYS A 489 -24.50 14.34 -4.40
C CYS A 489 -24.94 15.13 -3.17
N ALA A 490 -25.76 16.17 -3.33
CA ALA A 490 -26.30 16.96 -2.22
C ALA A 490 -27.25 16.12 -1.33
N ALA A 491 -28.14 15.33 -1.94
CA ALA A 491 -29.03 14.42 -1.23
C ALA A 491 -28.23 13.36 -0.45
N LEU A 492 -27.24 12.73 -1.09
CA LEU A 492 -26.37 11.74 -0.47
C LEU A 492 -25.55 12.33 0.69
N THR A 493 -25.01 13.54 0.51
CA THR A 493 -24.29 14.29 1.56
C THR A 493 -25.20 14.54 2.76
N THR A 494 -26.42 15.02 2.51
CA THR A 494 -27.41 15.32 3.57
C THR A 494 -27.78 14.07 4.36
N ALA A 495 -28.03 12.96 3.68
CA ALA A 495 -28.34 11.68 4.31
C ALA A 495 -27.17 11.17 5.20
N LEU A 496 -25.93 11.25 4.69
CA LEU A 496 -24.75 10.85 5.43
C LEU A 496 -24.47 11.77 6.63
N LEU A 497 -24.62 13.09 6.48
CA LEU A 497 -24.46 14.03 7.58
C LEU A 497 -25.52 13.83 8.67
N ARG A 498 -26.79 13.63 8.30
CA ARG A 498 -27.87 13.32 9.24
C ARG A 498 -27.56 12.03 10.02
N ARG A 499 -27.03 11.01 9.34
CA ARG A 499 -26.59 9.76 9.99
C ARG A 499 -25.43 9.98 10.95
N ALA A 500 -24.46 10.83 10.59
CA ALA A 500 -23.31 11.15 11.44
C ALA A 500 -23.73 11.92 12.70
N THR A 501 -24.73 12.82 12.61
CA THR A 501 -25.18 13.64 13.74
C THR A 501 -26.14 12.93 14.68
N HIS A 502 -26.95 11.98 14.20
CA HIS A 502 -27.96 11.28 15.00
C HIS A 502 -27.37 10.27 16.01
N ARG A 503 -26.15 9.77 15.82
CA ARG A 503 -25.60 8.64 16.59
C ARG A 503 -24.99 8.97 17.97
N ARG A 504 -25.35 10.10 18.60
CA ARG A 504 -24.74 10.53 19.89
C ARG A 504 -25.71 10.96 21.00
N SER A 505 -26.97 10.54 20.94
CA SER A 505 -27.84 10.51 22.11
C SER A 505 -27.85 9.09 22.70
N VAL A 506 -26.75 8.69 23.34
CA VAL A 506 -26.70 7.57 24.31
C VAL A 506 -25.82 8.01 25.45
#